data_AF-A0A6P0MD23-F1
#
_entry.id   AF-A0A6P0MD23-F1
#
_cell.length_a   1.000
_cell.length_b   1.000
_cell.length_c   1.000
_cell.angle_alpha   90.00
_cell.angle_beta   90.00
_cell.angle_gamma   90.00
#
_symmetry.space_group_name_H-M   'P 1'
#
loop_
_entity.id
_entity.type
_entity.pdbx_description
1 polymer ?
#
loop_
_entity_poly.entity_id
_entity_poly.type
_entity_poly.pdbx_seq_one_letter_code
_entity_poly.pdbx_strand_id
1 'polypeptide(L)'
;MVREKLYQLLPAIYRRKDFFNDEPLRALLAIVEQELGILEADINNLYENWFIETSDEWVLPYLAELVGIQDLNDPEKILPIQRSRIGNAIRYRRHKGTPRTLELAIEDTT
;
A
#
# COMPACT_ATOMS: atom_id res chain seq x y z
N MET A 1 -7.50 -18.70 -12.94
CA MET A 1 -6.75 -19.96 -12.76
C MET A 1 -6.21 -19.93 -11.34
N VAL A 2 -6.71 -20.80 -10.46
CA VAL A 2 -6.25 -20.87 -9.06
C VAL A 2 -4.76 -21.25 -9.10
N ARG A 3 -3.89 -20.40 -8.58
CA ARG A 3 -2.50 -20.79 -8.34
C ARG A 3 -2.51 -21.83 -7.22
N GLU A 4 -1.67 -22.85 -7.33
CA GLU A 4 -1.51 -23.89 -6.30
C GLU A 4 -0.14 -23.75 -5.63
N LYS A 5 0.24 -22.52 -5.29
CA LYS A 5 1.54 -22.18 -4.69
C LYS A 5 1.75 -22.99 -3.42
N LEU A 6 0.76 -23.04 -2.53
CA LEU A 6 0.91 -23.73 -1.24
C LEU A 6 1.07 -25.24 -1.42
N TYR A 7 0.27 -25.85 -2.29
CA TYR A 7 0.39 -27.28 -2.58
C TYR A 7 1.74 -27.62 -3.24
N GLN A 8 2.23 -26.77 -4.14
CA GLN A 8 3.53 -26.95 -4.81
C GLN A 8 4.73 -26.84 -3.88
N LEU A 9 4.63 -26.07 -2.79
CA LEU A 9 5.65 -25.98 -1.75
C LEU A 9 5.76 -27.26 -0.91
N LEU A 10 4.77 -28.15 -0.94
CA LEU A 10 4.85 -29.42 -0.23
C LEU A 10 5.90 -30.35 -0.84
N PRO A 11 6.68 -31.06 0.01
CA PRO A 11 7.53 -32.15 -0.44
C PRO A 11 6.75 -33.17 -1.27
N ALA A 12 7.41 -33.71 -2.30
CA ALA A 12 6.78 -34.62 -3.26
C ALA A 12 6.16 -35.87 -2.62
N ILE A 13 6.66 -36.32 -1.47
CA ILE A 13 6.13 -37.47 -0.72
C ILE A 13 4.69 -37.22 -0.27
N TYR A 14 4.39 -36.00 0.23
CA TYR A 14 3.05 -35.65 0.69
C TYR A 14 2.07 -35.47 -0.47
N ARG A 15 2.50 -34.81 -1.56
CA ARG A 15 1.68 -34.69 -2.78
C ARG A 15 1.34 -36.04 -3.39
N ARG A 16 2.31 -36.96 -3.43
CA ARG A 16 2.07 -38.34 -3.91
C ARG A 16 1.07 -39.07 -3.02
N LYS A 17 1.21 -38.96 -1.70
CA LYS A 17 0.27 -39.58 -0.76
C LYS A 17 -1.14 -39.00 -0.93
N ASP A 18 -1.25 -37.68 -1.09
CA ASP A 18 -2.52 -37.00 -1.28
C ASP A 18 -3.23 -37.44 -2.58
N PHE A 19 -2.48 -37.55 -3.68
CA PHE A 19 -2.99 -38.07 -4.95
C PHE A 19 -3.61 -39.46 -4.83
N PHE A 20 -3.02 -40.36 -4.04
CA PHE A 20 -3.58 -41.70 -3.80
C PHE A 20 -4.79 -41.70 -2.85
N ASN A 21 -5.12 -40.58 -2.20
CA ASN A 21 -6.25 -40.43 -1.29
C ASN A 21 -7.32 -39.47 -1.83
N ASP A 22 -7.43 -39.31 -3.15
CA ASP A 22 -8.39 -38.39 -3.83
C ASP A 22 -8.16 -36.89 -3.56
N GLU A 23 -6.92 -36.50 -3.26
CA GLU A 23 -6.46 -35.10 -3.15
C GLU A 23 -7.14 -34.19 -2.09
N PRO A 24 -7.51 -34.68 -0.88
CA PRO A 24 -8.16 -33.85 0.14
C PRO A 24 -7.26 -32.73 0.68
N LEU A 25 -5.94 -32.95 0.75
CA LEU A 25 -4.99 -31.91 1.18
C LEU A 25 -4.87 -30.81 0.14
N ARG A 26 -4.83 -31.15 -1.15
CA ARG A 26 -4.89 -30.17 -2.25
C ARG A 26 -6.16 -29.33 -2.17
N ALA A 27 -7.32 -29.95 -1.95
CA ALA A 27 -8.59 -29.24 -1.81
C ALA A 27 -8.60 -28.28 -0.62
N LEU A 28 -8.10 -28.72 0.55
CA LEU A 28 -7.96 -27.88 1.74
C LEU A 28 -7.03 -26.69 1.48
N LEU A 29 -5.85 -26.94 0.90
CA LEU A 29 -4.87 -25.90 0.62
C LEU A 29 -5.34 -24.91 -0.44
N ALA A 30 -6.18 -25.34 -1.39
CA ALA A 30 -6.79 -24.44 -2.34
C ALA A 30 -7.71 -23.40 -1.67
N ILE A 31 -8.44 -23.79 -0.61
CA ILE A 31 -9.25 -22.86 0.19
C ILE A 31 -8.33 -21.91 0.98
N VAL A 32 -7.31 -22.45 1.65
CA VAL A 32 -6.35 -21.64 2.41
C VAL A 32 -5.61 -20.65 1.53
N GLU A 33 -5.31 -21.02 0.29
CA GLU A 33 -4.59 -20.16 -0.67
C GLU A 33 -5.43 -18.96 -1.12
N GLN A 34 -6.77 -19.05 -1.10
CA GLN A 34 -7.64 -17.90 -1.38
C GLN A 34 -7.49 -16.82 -0.31
N GLU A 35 -7.58 -17.22 0.97
CA GLU A 35 -7.41 -16.30 2.10
C GLU A 35 -5.97 -15.75 2.17
N LEU A 36 -4.97 -16.59 1.88
CA LEU A 36 -3.59 -16.14 1.76
C LEU A 36 -3.45 -15.05 0.69
N GLY A 37 -4.10 -15.19 -0.45
CA GLY A 37 -4.06 -14.19 -1.52
C GLY A 37 -4.64 -12.85 -1.10
N ILE A 38 -5.73 -12.84 -0.33
CA ILE A 38 -6.31 -11.62 0.25
C ILE A 38 -5.31 -10.98 1.21
N LEU A 39 -4.74 -11.78 2.12
CA LEU A 39 -3.77 -11.28 3.09
C LEU A 39 -2.48 -10.75 2.42
N GLU A 40 -1.95 -11.44 1.42
CA GLU A 40 -0.79 -10.98 0.64
C GLU A 40 -1.11 -9.65 -0.06
N ALA A 41 -2.31 -9.49 -0.62
CA ALA A 41 -2.75 -8.23 -1.23
C ALA A 41 -2.87 -7.10 -0.20
N ASP A 42 -3.46 -7.37 0.96
CA ASP A 42 -3.62 -6.38 2.04
C ASP A 42 -2.26 -5.92 2.58
N ILE A 43 -1.30 -6.85 2.75
CA ILE A 43 0.07 -6.51 3.16
C ILE A 43 0.76 -5.64 2.12
N ASN A 44 0.61 -5.97 0.83
CA ASN A 44 1.18 -5.14 -0.24
C ASN A 44 0.55 -3.73 -0.23
N ASN A 45 -0.77 -3.64 -0.12
CA ASN A 45 -1.47 -2.36 -0.01
C ASN A 45 -1.02 -1.56 1.22
N LEU A 46 -0.78 -2.21 2.35
CA LEU A 46 -0.24 -1.56 3.54
C LEU A 46 1.16 -0.96 3.28
N TYR A 47 2.01 -1.66 2.53
CA TYR A 47 3.32 -1.15 2.15
C TYR A 47 3.22 0.03 1.16
N GLU A 48 2.33 -0.04 0.16
CA GLU A 48 2.07 1.10 -0.74
C GLU A 48 1.58 2.32 0.04
N ASN A 49 0.77 2.10 1.07
CA ASN A 49 0.27 3.15 1.97
C ASN A 49 1.36 3.86 2.80
N TRP A 50 2.61 3.38 2.79
CA TRP A 50 3.73 4.10 3.40
C TRP A 50 4.30 5.20 2.52
N PHE A 51 4.03 5.21 1.20
CA PHE A 51 4.58 6.16 0.25
C PHE A 51 3.50 7.10 -0.28
N ILE A 52 3.76 8.40 -0.28
CA ILE A 52 2.75 9.41 -0.66
C ILE A 52 2.31 9.29 -2.14
N GLU A 53 3.19 8.78 -3.00
CA GLU A 53 2.95 8.59 -4.42
C GLU A 53 1.98 7.45 -4.70
N THR A 54 2.00 6.38 -3.89
CA THR A 54 1.23 5.15 -4.12
C THR A 54 0.16 4.88 -3.08
N SER A 55 0.15 5.62 -1.97
CA SER A 55 -0.85 5.48 -0.91
C SER A 55 -2.27 5.74 -1.40
N ASP A 56 -3.22 5.05 -0.81
CA ASP A 56 -4.65 5.32 -0.93
C ASP A 56 -5.01 6.70 -0.37
N GLU A 57 -6.08 7.29 -0.90
CA GLU A 57 -6.54 8.63 -0.52
C GLU A 57 -6.91 8.74 0.96
N TRP A 58 -7.46 7.67 1.55
CA TRP A 58 -7.84 7.65 2.97
C TRP A 58 -6.64 7.76 3.92
N VAL A 59 -5.42 7.46 3.44
CA VAL A 59 -4.18 7.50 4.24
C VAL A 59 -3.59 8.90 4.29
N LEU A 60 -3.88 9.74 3.29
CA LEU A 60 -3.31 11.07 3.14
C LEU A 60 -3.45 11.96 4.39
N PRO A 61 -4.62 12.01 5.08
CA PRO A 61 -4.76 12.81 6.31
C PRO A 61 -3.76 12.39 7.40
N TYR A 62 -3.48 11.09 7.54
CA TYR A 62 -2.56 10.58 8.54
C TYR A 62 -1.11 10.89 8.19
N LEU A 63 -0.70 10.71 6.92
CA LEU A 63 0.64 11.09 6.47
C LEU A 63 0.88 12.58 6.63
N ALA A 64 -0.15 13.37 6.37
CA ALA A 64 -0.07 14.79 6.55
C ALA A 64 0.06 15.24 8.00
N GLU A 65 -0.73 14.64 8.90
CA GLU A 65 -0.61 14.88 10.34
C GLU A 65 0.80 14.51 10.82
N LEU A 66 1.35 13.38 10.34
CA LEU A 66 2.72 12.95 10.65
C LEU A 66 3.76 14.00 10.24
N VAL A 67 3.59 14.61 9.07
CA VAL A 67 4.44 15.73 8.64
C VAL A 67 3.95 17.08 9.15
N GLY A 68 3.01 17.15 10.10
CA GLY A 68 2.55 18.37 10.78
C GLY A 68 1.77 19.34 9.88
N ILE A 69 1.00 18.84 8.93
CA ILE A 69 0.01 19.60 8.15
C ILE A 69 -1.37 19.29 8.76
N GLN A 70 -2.07 20.32 9.25
CA GLN A 70 -3.31 20.16 10.04
C GLN A 70 -4.56 20.68 9.32
N ASP A 71 -4.41 21.34 8.18
CA ASP A 71 -5.46 22.05 7.44
C ASP A 71 -6.06 21.24 6.27
N LEU A 72 -5.85 19.92 6.24
CA LEU A 72 -6.34 19.05 5.17
C LEU A 72 -7.76 18.53 5.39
N ASN A 73 -8.40 18.88 6.51
CA ASN A 73 -9.73 18.41 6.91
C ASN A 73 -10.87 18.94 6.01
N ASP A 74 -10.57 19.39 4.80
CA ASP A 74 -11.56 19.79 3.81
C ASP A 74 -11.62 18.71 2.70
N PRO A 75 -12.60 17.79 2.75
CA PRO A 75 -12.75 16.69 1.80
C PRO A 75 -12.81 17.16 0.34
N GLU A 76 -13.31 18.37 0.10
CA GLU A 76 -13.44 18.97 -1.23
C GLU A 76 -12.09 19.41 -1.83
N LYS A 77 -11.03 19.48 -1.00
CA LYS A 77 -9.67 19.84 -1.43
C LYS A 77 -8.73 18.64 -1.55
N ILE A 78 -9.20 17.41 -1.28
CA ILE A 78 -8.42 16.14 -1.39
C ILE A 78 -8.22 15.77 -2.87
N LEU A 79 -7.55 16.66 -3.59
CA LEU A 79 -7.14 16.52 -4.98
C LEU A 79 -5.66 16.11 -5.03
N PRO A 80 -5.14 15.64 -6.19
CA PRO A 80 -3.72 15.29 -6.40
C PRO A 80 -2.71 16.30 -5.85
N ILE A 81 -3.11 17.58 -5.81
CA ILE A 81 -2.39 18.72 -5.23
C ILE A 81 -1.95 18.46 -3.77
N GLN A 82 -2.75 17.75 -2.97
CA GLN A 82 -2.40 17.44 -1.59
C GLN A 82 -1.22 16.48 -1.47
N ARG A 83 -1.03 15.55 -2.42
CA ARG A 83 0.10 14.60 -2.39
C ARG A 83 1.43 15.33 -2.55
N SER A 84 1.55 16.26 -3.48
CA SER A 84 2.79 17.03 -3.66
C SER A 84 3.09 17.87 -2.41
N ARG A 85 2.08 18.56 -1.88
CA ARG A 85 2.20 19.35 -0.64
C ARG A 85 2.66 18.51 0.55
N ILE A 86 2.10 17.30 0.73
CA ILE A 86 2.48 16.37 1.81
C ILE A 86 3.91 15.83 1.58
N GLY A 87 4.21 15.36 0.37
CA GLY A 87 5.51 14.79 0.01
C GLY A 87 6.67 15.79 0.14
N ASN A 88 6.43 17.07 -0.21
CA ASN A 88 7.43 18.12 -0.14
C ASN A 88 7.48 18.87 1.22
N ALA A 89 6.65 18.49 2.20
CA ALA A 89 6.53 19.21 3.47
C ALA A 89 7.88 19.40 4.21
N ILE A 90 8.71 18.35 4.25
CA ILE A 90 10.04 18.40 4.88
C ILE A 90 10.98 19.32 4.09
N ARG A 91 10.93 19.27 2.75
CA ARG A 91 11.75 20.09 1.86
C ARG A 91 11.47 21.57 2.07
N TYR A 92 10.19 21.96 2.13
CA TYR A 92 9.80 23.35 2.42
C TYR A 92 10.34 23.80 3.78
N ARG A 93 10.31 22.94 4.79
CA ARG A 93 10.79 23.27 6.14
C ARG A 93 12.29 23.45 6.22
N ARG A 94 13.06 22.65 5.49
CA ARG A 94 14.53 22.74 5.46
C ARG A 94 15.05 24.00 4.77
N HIS A 95 14.27 24.59 3.86
CA HIS A 95 14.70 25.73 3.03
C HIS A 95 13.85 26.99 3.24
N LYS A 96 13.18 27.11 4.40
CA LYS A 96 12.37 28.29 4.73
C LYS A 96 13.16 29.58 4.58
N GLY A 97 12.48 30.64 4.16
CA GLY A 97 13.08 31.97 3.97
C GLY A 97 13.82 32.15 2.64
N THR A 98 13.78 31.15 1.75
CA THR A 98 14.30 31.26 0.39
C THR A 98 13.17 31.54 -0.61
N PRO A 99 13.37 32.42 -1.61
CA PRO A 99 12.38 32.65 -2.67
C PRO A 99 11.99 31.35 -3.39
N ARG A 100 12.96 30.45 -3.59
CA ARG A 100 12.74 29.15 -4.22
C ARG A 100 11.69 28.29 -3.51
N THR A 101 11.61 28.38 -2.17
CA THR A 101 10.61 27.60 -1.42
C THR A 101 9.21 28.14 -1.64
N LEU A 102 9.06 29.45 -1.86
CA LEU A 102 7.78 30.06 -2.21
C LEU A 102 7.33 29.65 -3.60
N GLU A 103 8.24 29.68 -4.59
CA GLU A 103 7.98 29.21 -5.96
C GLU A 103 7.50 27.74 -5.95
N LEU A 104 8.26 26.85 -5.31
CA LEU A 104 7.91 25.44 -5.21
C LEU A 104 6.57 25.21 -4.52
N ALA A 105 6.29 25.93 -3.43
CA ALA A 105 5.01 25.79 -2.74
C ALA A 105 3.83 26.21 -3.63
N ILE A 106 3.99 27.26 -4.46
CA ILE A 106 2.97 27.71 -5.41
C ILE A 106 2.80 26.68 -6.53
N GLU A 107 3.90 26.21 -7.12
CA GLU A 107 3.90 25.16 -8.17
C GLU A 107 3.19 23.89 -7.69
N ASP A 108 3.38 23.51 -6.42
CA ASP A 108 2.81 22.29 -5.85
C ASP A 108 1.35 22.46 -5.36
N THR A 109 0.85 23.69 -5.21
CA THR A 109 -0.52 23.98 -4.71
C THR A 109 -1.51 24.47 -5.77
N THR A 110 -1.06 24.73 -7.00
CA THR A 110 -1.88 25.24 -8.12
C THR A 110 -2.14 24.14 -9.13
#